data_AF-B3PIA5-F1
#
_entry.id   AF-B3PIA5-F1
#
_cell.length_a   1.000
_cell.length_b   1.000
_cell.length_c   1.000
_cell.angle_alpha   90.00
_cell.angle_beta   90.00
_cell.angle_gamma   90.00
#
_symmetry.space_group_name_H-M   'P 1'
#
loop_
_entity.id
_entity.type
_entity.pdbx_description
1 polymer ?
#
loop_
_entity_poly.entity_id
_entity_poly.type
_entity_poly.pdbx_seq_one_letter_code
_entity_poly.pdbx_strand_id
1 'polypeptide(L)'
;MAPVVAIWQPNGAFLLIFAPYAELLHIDRILVTQPIKSNHMSDKNASSPVTPEIPLARNRVVIHYCNLCRWMLRSAWLAQELLTTFDGELDEVSLHPGTGGVFHVWLNDQLVWDRVRDGGFPEAKELKQRVRDLLCPERSLGHSDGHKKADTD
;
A
#
# COMPACT_ATOMS: atom_id res chain seq x y z
N MET A 1 8.05 50.13 13.46
CA MET A 1 6.94 50.23 12.51
C MET A 1 6.26 48.87 12.48
N ALA A 2 4.99 48.77 12.88
CA ALA A 2 4.25 47.50 12.89
C ALA A 2 3.71 47.19 11.49
N PRO A 3 3.72 45.93 11.02
CA PRO A 3 3.16 45.59 9.72
C PRO A 3 1.63 45.80 9.75
N VAL A 4 1.12 46.56 8.79
CA VAL A 4 -0.32 46.69 8.55
C VAL A 4 -0.73 45.58 7.59
N VAL A 5 -1.66 44.72 8.02
CA VAL A 5 -2.22 43.67 7.15
C VAL A 5 -3.54 44.18 6.58
N ALA A 6 -3.64 44.17 5.25
CA ALA A 6 -4.87 44.50 4.55
C ALA A 6 -5.69 43.24 4.32
N ILE A 7 -6.89 43.18 4.92
CA ILE A 7 -7.82 42.08 4.73
C ILE A 7 -8.98 42.55 3.84
N TRP A 8 -9.22 41.82 2.75
CA TRP A 8 -10.33 42.07 1.84
C TRP A 8 -11.63 41.54 2.43
N GLN A 9 -12.64 42.40 2.53
CA GLN A 9 -13.97 42.04 3.04
C GLN A 9 -14.93 41.70 1.88
N PRO A 10 -15.93 40.82 2.08
CA PRO A 10 -16.84 40.36 1.01
C PRO A 10 -17.67 41.47 0.34
N ASN A 11 -17.80 42.62 0.99
CA ASN A 11 -18.49 43.81 0.48
C ASN A 11 -17.56 44.75 -0.33
N GLY A 12 -16.33 44.33 -0.62
CA GLY A 12 -15.37 45.09 -1.44
C GLY A 12 -14.55 46.13 -0.67
N ALA A 13 -14.69 46.23 0.65
CA ALA A 13 -13.89 47.13 1.47
C ALA A 13 -12.57 46.48 1.94
N PHE A 14 -11.55 47.31 2.16
CA PHE A 14 -10.31 46.89 2.83
C PHE A 14 -10.33 47.37 4.28
N LEU A 15 -10.22 46.44 5.22
CA LEU A 15 -10.05 46.76 6.63
C LEU A 15 -8.57 46.62 6.99
N LEU A 16 -7.93 47.73 7.37
CA LEU A 16 -6.54 47.77 7.81
C LEU A 16 -6.53 47.60 9.33
N ILE A 17 -6.06 46.44 9.80
CA ILE A 17 -6.00 46.13 11.22
C ILE A 17 -4.54 46.18 11.69
N PHE A 18 -4.27 46.98 12.71
CA PHE A 18 -2.98 47.03 13.39
C PHE A 18 -2.96 45.89 14.42
N ALA A 19 -2.10 44.89 14.24
CA ALA A 19 -2.02 43.73 15.13
C ALA A 19 -0.88 43.89 16.16
N PRO A 20 -1.16 44.19 17.45
CA PRO A 20 -0.22 43.94 18.51
C PRO A 20 -0.42 42.51 19.05
N TYR A 21 0.68 41.74 19.10
CA TYR A 21 0.92 40.49 19.83
C TYR A 21 -0.17 39.96 20.79
N ALA A 22 -0.66 38.74 20.53
CA ALA A 22 -1.04 37.67 21.47
C ALA A 22 -1.68 36.52 20.64
N GLU A 23 -1.07 35.35 20.50
CA GLU A 23 -1.14 34.20 21.40
C GLU A 23 -2.53 33.52 21.45
N LEU A 24 -2.55 32.26 20.98
CA LEU A 24 -3.54 31.18 21.17
C LEU A 24 -5.03 31.50 20.97
N LEU A 25 -5.67 30.81 20.03
CA LEU A 25 -6.76 29.85 20.29
C LEU A 25 -7.45 29.41 18.96
N HIS A 26 -7.64 28.09 18.82
CA HIS A 26 -8.49 27.38 17.86
C HIS A 26 -8.12 27.44 16.37
N ILE A 27 -7.28 26.48 15.94
CA ILE A 27 -7.32 25.95 14.58
C ILE A 27 -8.59 25.09 14.48
N ASP A 28 -9.74 25.75 14.32
CA ASP A 28 -10.95 25.07 13.89
C ASP A 28 -10.88 24.79 12.39
N ARG A 29 -10.96 23.50 12.11
CA ARG A 29 -11.23 22.84 10.82
C ARG A 29 -11.78 23.80 9.76
N ILE A 30 -10.94 24.15 8.79
CA ILE A 30 -11.38 24.59 7.47
C ILE A 30 -12.05 23.38 6.79
N LEU A 31 -13.34 23.18 7.07
CA LEU A 31 -14.23 22.48 6.16
C LEU A 31 -14.47 23.43 4.99
N VAL A 32 -13.72 23.22 3.91
CA VAL A 32 -14.06 23.78 2.61
C VAL A 32 -15.39 23.17 2.17
N THR A 33 -16.50 23.89 2.37
CA THR A 33 -17.74 23.61 1.64
C THR A 33 -18.01 24.77 0.69
N GLN A 34 -17.51 24.66 -0.53
CA GLN A 34 -18.05 25.42 -1.66
C GLN A 34 -19.37 24.77 -2.07
N PRO A 35 -20.47 25.52 -2.28
CA PRO A 35 -21.71 24.96 -2.80
C PRO A 35 -21.53 24.68 -4.30
N ILE A 36 -21.43 23.40 -4.67
CA ILE A 36 -21.50 22.98 -6.07
C ILE A 36 -22.95 23.23 -6.54
N LYS A 37 -23.16 24.24 -7.39
CA LYS A 37 -24.42 24.41 -8.12
C LYS A 37 -24.50 23.29 -9.17
N SER A 38 -25.24 22.24 -8.86
CA SER A 38 -25.63 21.23 -9.85
C SER A 38 -26.60 21.87 -10.85
N ASN A 39 -26.11 22.14 -12.06
CA ASN A 39 -27.01 22.34 -13.20
C ASN A 39 -27.62 20.97 -13.53
N HIS A 40 -28.91 20.85 -13.21
CA HIS A 40 -29.72 19.68 -13.50
C HIS A 40 -30.01 19.62 -15.01
N MET A 41 -29.15 18.91 -15.76
CA MET A 41 -29.53 18.31 -17.04
C MET A 41 -30.04 16.90 -16.70
N SER A 42 -31.33 16.67 -16.90
CA SER A 42 -31.97 15.39 -16.58
C SER A 42 -31.50 14.30 -17.55
N ASP A 43 -30.38 13.66 -17.24
CA ASP A 43 -30.03 12.38 -17.84
C ASP A 43 -31.01 11.32 -17.34
N LYS A 44 -32.01 11.00 -18.15
CA LYS A 44 -33.04 9.98 -17.85
C LYS A 44 -32.51 8.53 -17.95
N ASN A 45 -31.23 8.33 -17.67
CA ASN A 45 -30.63 7.00 -17.65
C ASN A 45 -29.72 6.83 -16.42
N ALA A 46 -30.31 7.03 -15.24
CA ALA A 46 -29.66 6.72 -13.96
C ALA A 46 -29.62 5.20 -13.77
N SER A 47 -28.63 4.55 -14.40
CA SER A 47 -28.08 3.33 -13.80
C SER A 47 -27.55 3.70 -12.41
N SER A 48 -27.82 2.85 -11.41
CA SER A 48 -27.50 3.11 -10.00
C SER A 48 -26.05 3.62 -9.81
N PRO A 49 -25.77 4.46 -8.79
CA PRO A 49 -24.40 4.85 -8.48
C PRO A 49 -23.59 3.61 -8.10
N VAL A 50 -22.79 3.11 -9.05
CA VAL A 50 -21.82 2.04 -8.81
C VAL A 50 -20.72 2.65 -7.95
N THR A 51 -20.71 2.30 -6.67
CA THR A 51 -19.57 2.58 -5.80
C THR A 51 -18.42 1.69 -6.26
N PRO A 52 -17.20 2.20 -6.47
CA PRO A 52 -16.08 1.34 -6.82
C PRO A 52 -15.81 0.37 -5.66
N GLU A 53 -16.02 -0.93 -5.90
CA GLU A 53 -15.76 -1.99 -4.94
C GLU A 53 -14.27 -2.39 -4.98
N ILE A 54 -13.70 -2.67 -3.81
CA ILE A 54 -12.31 -3.15 -3.71
C ILE A 54 -12.28 -4.62 -4.16
N PRO A 55 -11.38 -5.03 -5.07
CA PRO A 55 -11.28 -6.43 -5.49
C PRO A 55 -11.00 -7.38 -4.33
N LEU A 56 -11.67 -8.53 -4.31
CA LEU A 56 -11.36 -9.62 -3.38
C LEU A 56 -10.17 -10.43 -3.90
N ALA A 57 -9.11 -10.55 -3.10
CA ALA A 57 -7.94 -11.37 -3.43
C ALA A 57 -8.16 -12.84 -3.01
N ARG A 58 -8.07 -13.78 -3.96
CA ARG A 58 -8.11 -15.24 -3.70
C ARG A 58 -6.72 -15.77 -3.34
N ASN A 59 -5.71 -15.30 -4.05
CA ASN A 59 -4.32 -15.66 -3.84
C ASN A 59 -3.58 -14.44 -3.31
N ARG A 60 -3.43 -14.40 -1.98
CA ARG A 60 -2.89 -13.26 -1.26
C ARG A 60 -1.61 -13.63 -0.54
N VAL A 61 -0.53 -12.89 -0.80
CA VAL A 61 0.68 -12.97 0.00
C VAL A 61 0.70 -11.86 1.06
N VAL A 62 1.15 -12.21 2.27
CA VAL A 62 1.41 -11.24 3.35
C VAL A 62 2.86 -11.31 3.75
N ILE A 63 3.58 -10.20 3.58
CA ILE A 63 4.92 -10.03 4.11
C ILE A 63 4.79 -9.24 5.42
N HIS A 64 4.87 -9.94 6.55
CA HIS A 64 4.85 -9.35 7.87
C HIS A 64 6.27 -9.01 8.30
N TYR A 65 6.62 -7.72 8.36
CA TYR A 65 7.99 -7.27 8.56
C TYR A 65 8.14 -6.30 9.74
N CYS A 66 9.30 -6.34 10.39
CA CYS A 66 9.66 -5.39 11.43
C CYS A 66 9.89 -3.99 10.85
N ASN A 67 9.03 -3.02 11.19
CA ASN A 67 9.17 -1.63 10.74
C ASN A 67 10.34 -0.90 11.44
N LEU A 68 10.59 -1.20 12.72
CA LEU A 68 11.70 -0.64 13.50
C LEU A 68 13.07 -1.11 12.99
N CYS A 69 13.11 -2.26 12.33
CA CYS A 69 14.34 -2.88 11.84
C CYS A 69 14.74 -2.39 10.43
N ARG A 70 13.97 -1.45 9.85
CA ARG A 70 14.19 -0.91 8.50
C ARG A 70 14.09 -1.96 7.38
N TRP A 71 13.33 -3.03 7.59
CA TRP A 71 13.18 -4.11 6.59
C TRP A 71 12.08 -3.87 5.54
N MET A 72 11.46 -2.68 5.54
CA MET A 72 10.45 -2.30 4.55
C MET A 72 10.97 -2.43 3.12
N LEU A 73 12.17 -1.90 2.82
CA LEU A 73 12.72 -1.92 1.46
C LEU A 73 12.93 -3.34 0.92
N ARG A 74 13.45 -4.25 1.77
CA ARG A 74 13.60 -5.66 1.41
C ARG A 74 12.22 -6.30 1.15
N SER A 75 11.26 -6.02 2.02
CA SER A 75 9.90 -6.55 1.90
C SER A 75 9.21 -6.08 0.61
N ALA A 76 9.35 -4.78 0.29
CA ALA A 76 8.81 -4.20 -0.94
C ALA A 76 9.49 -4.75 -2.20
N TRP A 77 10.80 -5.01 -2.16
CA TRP A 77 11.49 -5.65 -3.28
C TRP A 77 11.01 -7.09 -3.51
N LEU A 78 10.91 -7.90 -2.44
CA LEU A 78 10.38 -9.26 -2.55
C LEU A 78 8.92 -9.28 -3.03
N ALA A 79 8.11 -8.30 -2.63
CA ALA A 79 6.75 -8.16 -3.15
C ALA A 79 6.72 -7.96 -4.66
N GLN A 80 7.61 -7.11 -5.20
CA GLN A 80 7.74 -6.89 -6.64
C GLN A 80 8.21 -8.14 -7.38
N GLU A 81 9.18 -8.87 -6.82
CA GLU A 81 9.62 -10.16 -7.39
C GLU A 81 8.47 -11.17 -7.50
N LEU A 82 7.60 -11.23 -6.49
CA LEU A 82 6.46 -12.13 -6.49
C LEU A 82 5.40 -11.70 -7.50
N LEU A 83 4.99 -10.43 -7.49
CA LEU A 83 3.97 -9.90 -8.41
C LEU A 83 4.40 -10.03 -9.87
N THR A 84 5.68 -9.79 -10.18
CA THR A 84 6.18 -9.91 -11.55
C THR A 84 6.34 -11.36 -12.00
N THR A 85 6.59 -12.29 -11.08
CA THR A 85 6.74 -13.71 -11.41
C THR A 85 5.39 -14.40 -11.57
N PHE A 86 4.43 -14.12 -10.69
CA PHE A 86 3.13 -14.78 -10.64
C PHE A 86 2.01 -13.90 -11.21
N ASP A 87 2.32 -13.15 -12.27
CA ASP A 87 1.35 -12.30 -12.96
C ASP A 87 0.19 -13.15 -13.51
N GLY A 88 -1.03 -12.81 -13.08
CA GLY A 88 -2.25 -13.55 -13.42
C GLY A 88 -2.63 -14.68 -12.44
N GLU A 89 -1.71 -15.15 -11.59
CA GLU A 89 -2.02 -16.13 -10.53
C GLU A 89 -2.10 -15.52 -9.14
N LEU A 90 -1.32 -14.48 -8.86
CA LEU A 90 -1.31 -13.79 -7.58
C LEU A 90 -2.15 -12.51 -7.66
N ASP A 91 -3.14 -12.39 -6.78
CA ASP A 91 -4.06 -11.25 -6.80
C ASP A 91 -3.53 -10.05 -5.99
N GLU A 92 -2.84 -10.33 -4.89
CA GLU A 92 -2.37 -9.31 -3.95
C GLU A 92 -1.06 -9.73 -3.27
N VAL A 93 -0.15 -8.77 -3.10
CA VAL A 93 0.90 -8.85 -2.08
C VAL A 93 0.73 -7.67 -1.12
N SER A 94 0.56 -7.98 0.16
CA SER A 94 0.43 -6.99 1.23
C SER A 94 1.70 -6.89 2.06
N LEU A 95 2.04 -5.66 2.44
CA LEU A 95 3.13 -5.37 3.37
C LEU A 95 2.52 -5.03 4.73
N HIS A 96 2.63 -5.95 5.69
CA HIS A 96 2.09 -5.79 7.04
C HIS A 96 3.21 -5.35 8.00
N PRO A 97 3.19 -4.12 8.55
CA PRO A 97 4.19 -3.70 9.51
C PRO A 97 3.97 -4.38 10.87
N GLY A 98 5.07 -4.75 11.53
CA GLY A 98 5.10 -5.31 12.87
C GLY A 98 6.37 -4.91 13.63
N THR A 99 6.57 -5.50 14.79
CA THR A 99 7.71 -5.22 15.68
C THR A 99 8.44 -6.51 16.09
N GLY A 100 9.48 -6.41 16.92
CA GLY A 100 10.13 -7.58 17.51
C GLY A 100 10.98 -8.42 16.54
N GLY A 101 11.50 -7.80 15.47
CA GLY A 101 12.30 -8.54 14.49
C GLY A 101 11.52 -9.59 13.71
N VAL A 102 10.19 -9.43 13.60
CA VAL A 102 9.36 -10.31 12.78
C VAL A 102 9.71 -10.18 11.29
N PHE A 103 9.81 -11.31 10.62
CA PHE A 103 9.80 -11.38 9.17
C PHE A 103 9.20 -12.72 8.75
N HIS A 104 7.91 -12.70 8.41
CA HIS A 104 7.18 -13.85 7.92
C HIS A 104 6.62 -13.58 6.53
N VAL A 105 6.58 -14.61 5.70
CA VAL A 105 5.86 -14.59 4.43
C VAL A 105 4.77 -15.64 4.48
N TRP A 106 3.53 -15.20 4.27
CA TRP A 106 2.34 -16.05 4.22
C TRP A 106 1.79 -16.06 2.80
N LEU A 107 1.28 -17.21 2.35
CA LEU A 107 0.39 -17.33 1.21
C LEU A 107 -0.95 -17.81 1.74
N ASN A 108 -1.96 -16.95 1.67
CA ASN A 108 -3.24 -17.12 2.35
C ASN A 108 -2.98 -17.41 3.85
N ASP A 109 -3.34 -18.59 4.34
CA ASP A 109 -3.14 -19.01 5.74
C ASP A 109 -1.91 -19.91 5.95
N GLN A 110 -1.08 -20.10 4.92
CA GLN A 110 0.10 -20.98 4.97
C GLN A 110 1.41 -20.19 5.12
N LEU A 111 2.20 -20.56 6.13
CA LEU A 111 3.51 -19.94 6.41
C LEU A 111 4.58 -20.46 5.44
N VAL A 112 4.92 -19.64 4.45
CA VAL A 112 5.93 -19.93 3.43
C VAL A 112 7.35 -19.72 3.98
N TRP A 113 7.54 -18.66 4.76
CA TRP A 113 8.84 -18.29 5.31
C TRP A 113 8.73 -17.73 6.73
N ASP A 114 9.65 -18.12 7.60
CA ASP A 114 9.88 -17.52 8.91
C ASP A 114 11.38 -17.29 9.09
N ARG A 115 11.77 -16.02 9.32
CA ARG A 115 13.17 -15.64 9.47
C ARG A 115 13.93 -16.39 10.56
N VAL A 116 13.28 -16.74 11.66
CA VAL A 116 13.94 -17.47 12.75
C VAL A 116 14.08 -18.95 12.38
N ARG A 117 12.99 -19.56 11.88
CA ARG A 117 12.97 -20.97 11.46
C ARG A 117 13.88 -21.27 10.27
N ASP A 118 13.84 -20.42 9.25
CA ASP A 118 14.51 -20.60 7.95
C ASP A 118 15.90 -19.93 7.88
N GLY A 119 16.41 -19.42 9.00
CA GLY A 119 17.81 -18.99 9.09
C GLY A 119 18.13 -17.64 8.43
N GLY A 120 17.18 -16.71 8.37
CA GLY A 120 17.41 -15.36 7.85
C GLY A 120 16.37 -14.91 6.83
N PHE A 121 16.79 -14.09 5.88
CA PHE A 121 15.91 -13.60 4.83
C PHE A 121 16.00 -14.50 3.61
N PRO A 122 14.88 -14.73 2.90
CA PRO A 122 14.93 -15.53 1.70
C PRO A 122 15.64 -14.79 0.59
N GLU A 123 16.36 -15.54 -0.23
CA GLU A 123 16.69 -15.11 -1.58
C GLU A 123 15.44 -15.15 -2.47
N ALA A 124 15.34 -14.24 -3.44
CA ALA A 124 14.15 -14.17 -4.31
C ALA A 124 13.89 -15.49 -5.03
N LYS A 125 14.94 -16.20 -5.46
CA LYS A 125 14.84 -17.51 -6.10
C LYS A 125 14.09 -18.50 -5.20
N GLU A 126 14.54 -18.66 -3.97
CA GLU A 126 13.98 -19.64 -3.03
C GLU A 126 12.55 -19.28 -2.65
N LEU A 127 12.28 -17.99 -2.41
CA LEU A 127 10.92 -17.55 -2.09
C LEU A 127 9.96 -17.84 -3.26
N LYS A 128 10.37 -17.56 -4.50
CA LYS A 128 9.57 -17.86 -5.69
C LYS A 128 9.30 -19.36 -5.81
N GLN A 129 10.30 -20.22 -5.59
CA GLN A 129 10.10 -21.67 -5.61
C GLN A 129 9.07 -22.12 -4.57
N ARG A 130 9.20 -21.70 -3.30
CA ARG A 130 8.25 -22.08 -2.25
C ARG A 130 6.83 -21.56 -2.50
N VAL A 131 6.68 -20.35 -3.04
CA VAL A 131 5.36 -19.81 -3.42
C VAL A 131 4.77 -20.62 -4.59
N ARG A 132 5.56 -20.94 -5.62
CA ARG A 132 5.12 -21.78 -6.76
C ARG A 132 4.64 -23.14 -6.29
N ASP A 133 5.40 -23.80 -5.42
CA ASP A 133 5.08 -25.15 -4.93
C ASP A 133 3.71 -25.22 -4.24
N LEU A 134 3.22 -24.09 -3.70
CA LEU A 134 1.90 -23.98 -3.07
C LEU A 134 0.82 -23.44 -4.00
N LEU A 135 1.17 -22.47 -4.86
CA LEU A 135 0.22 -21.73 -5.70
C LEU A 135 -0.05 -22.43 -7.05
N CYS A 136 1.01 -22.91 -7.71
CA CYS A 136 0.97 -23.45 -9.06
C CYS A 136 2.11 -24.49 -9.27
N PRO A 137 2.00 -25.71 -8.67
CA PRO A 137 3.08 -26.70 -8.60
C PRO A 137 3.67 -27.09 -9.96
N GLU A 138 2.83 -27.16 -10.98
CA GLU A 138 3.19 -27.60 -12.33
C GLU A 138 3.91 -26.51 -13.15
N ARG A 139 3.95 -25.26 -12.66
CA ARG A 139 4.57 -24.15 -13.40
C ARG A 139 6.09 -24.20 -13.26
N SER A 140 6.79 -24.17 -14.39
CA SER A 140 8.24 -23.95 -14.38
C SER A 140 8.59 -22.47 -14.18
N LEU A 141 9.62 -22.20 -13.37
CA LEU A 141 10.21 -20.89 -13.14
C LEU A 141 11.52 -20.70 -13.93
N GLY A 142 11.77 -21.55 -14.92
CA GLY A 142 12.97 -21.51 -15.77
C GLY A 142 14.26 -21.63 -14.96
N HIS A 143 15.16 -20.66 -15.11
CA HIS A 143 16.44 -20.61 -14.38
C HIS A 143 16.27 -20.65 -12.85
N SER A 144 15.10 -20.28 -12.33
CA SER A 144 14.84 -20.32 -10.90
C SER A 144 14.60 -21.74 -10.37
N ASP A 145 14.20 -22.72 -11.20
CA ASP A 145 14.10 -24.13 -10.77
C ASP A 145 15.48 -24.77 -10.59
N GLY A 146 16.53 -24.17 -11.17
CA GLY A 146 17.88 -24.73 -11.24
C GLY A 146 17.99 -25.89 -12.23
N HIS A 147 19.21 -26.26 -12.58
CA HIS A 147 19.48 -27.55 -13.22
C HIS A 147 19.46 -28.61 -12.12
N LYS A 148 18.36 -29.38 -12.00
CA LYS A 148 18.44 -30.64 -11.27
C LYS A 148 19.51 -31.48 -11.98
N LYS A 149 20.61 -31.84 -11.31
CA LYS A 149 21.39 -33.00 -11.76
C LYS A 149 20.41 -34.17 -11.69
N ALA A 150 20.09 -34.77 -12.83
CA ALA A 150 19.44 -36.07 -12.83
C ALA A 150 20.38 -37.01 -12.07
N ASP A 151 19.89 -37.63 -11.01
CA ASP A 151 20.62 -38.70 -10.35
C ASP A 151 20.83 -39.81 -11.38
N THR A 152 22.06 -39.97 -11.84
CA THR A 152 22.50 -41.15 -12.57
C THR A 152 22.69 -42.24 -11.53
N ASP A 153 21.79 -43.22 -11.57
CA ASP A 153 21.82 -44.49 -10.83
C ASP A 153 23.13 -45.26 -11.05
#